data_AF-A0A318P9P0-F1
#
_entry.id   AF-A0A318P9P0-F1
#
_cell.length_a   1.000
_cell.length_b   1.000
_cell.length_c   1.000
_cell.angle_alpha   90.00
_cell.angle_beta   90.00
_cell.angle_gamma   90.00
#
_symmetry.space_group_name_H-M   'P 1'
#
loop_
_entity.id
_entity.type
_entity.pdbx_description
1 polymer ?
#
loop_
_entity_poly.entity_id
_entity_poly.type
_entity_poly.pdbx_seq_one_letter_code
_entity_poly.pdbx_strand_id
1 'polypeptide(L)'
;MSPTQVIVIVLVLVLVAVLAVAARLLSRRRALRSRFGPEYDRVVAEQDSRSAAERELRDRERRHAELTLTPLSPESRARYSAAWEELQVRFIDSPGETVGDADALVTRLIEEQGYPTGDFSDQIAHLSVEHARTLTNYRDAHDIHLRNSQGEASTEELRQAVVHYRALFADLLGEEPTGRHTPEQRHRPDHDATSR
;
A
#
# COMPACT_ATOMS: atom_id res chain seq x y z
N MET A 1 -19.94 -36.66 -41.86
CA MET A 1 -20.10 -36.14 -40.49
C MET A 1 -21.52 -36.43 -40.07
N SER A 2 -21.73 -37.28 -39.06
CA SER A 2 -23.10 -37.55 -38.57
C SER A 2 -23.64 -36.34 -37.82
N PRO A 3 -24.97 -36.09 -37.81
CA PRO A 3 -25.57 -35.01 -37.02
C PRO A 3 -25.15 -35.03 -35.55
N THR A 4 -24.97 -36.22 -34.99
CA THR A 4 -24.48 -36.44 -33.62
C THR A 4 -23.05 -35.94 -33.40
N GLN A 5 -22.14 -36.13 -34.37
CA GLN A 5 -20.76 -35.61 -34.28
C GLN A 5 -20.74 -34.08 -34.27
N VAL A 6 -21.58 -33.44 -35.10
CA VAL A 6 -21.69 -31.98 -35.14
C VAL A 6 -22.20 -31.43 -33.80
N ILE A 7 -23.23 -32.05 -33.23
CA ILE A 7 -23.78 -31.65 -31.92
C ILE A 7 -22.72 -31.77 -30.81
N VAL A 8 -21.98 -32.88 -30.77
CA VAL A 8 -20.92 -33.11 -29.77
C VAL A 8 -19.81 -32.07 -29.90
N ILE A 9 -19.36 -31.77 -31.12
CA ILE A 9 -18.32 -30.74 -31.36
C ILE A 9 -18.80 -29.37 -30.89
N VAL A 10 -20.04 -28.97 -31.21
CA VAL A 10 -20.60 -27.69 -30.77
C VAL A 10 -20.68 -27.62 -29.25
N LEU A 11 -21.14 -28.69 -28.57
CA LEU A 11 -21.19 -28.75 -27.11
C LEU A 11 -19.80 -28.61 -26.47
N VAL A 12 -18.79 -29.29 -27.02
CA VAL A 12 -17.41 -29.18 -26.54
C VAL A 12 -16.88 -27.75 -26.73
N LEU A 13 -17.13 -27.13 -27.88
CA LEU A 13 -16.71 -25.74 -28.12
C LEU A 13 -17.38 -24.76 -27.15
N VAL A 14 -18.68 -24.91 -26.88
CA VAL A 14 -19.40 -24.09 -25.90
C VAL A 14 -18.83 -24.29 -24.50
N LEU A 15 -18.59 -25.54 -24.08
CA LEU A 15 -18.01 -25.85 -22.78
C LEU A 15 -16.62 -25.22 -22.62
N VAL A 16 -15.75 -25.35 -23.62
CA VAL A 16 -14.42 -24.74 -23.63
C VAL A 16 -14.51 -23.21 -23.55
N ALA A 17 -15.43 -22.59 -24.29
CA ALA A 17 -15.65 -21.16 -24.22
C ALA A 17 -16.09 -20.70 -22.82
N VAL A 18 -17.03 -21.42 -22.18
CA VAL A 18 -17.47 -21.13 -20.82
C VAL A 18 -16.33 -21.26 -19.81
N LEU A 19 -15.54 -22.34 -19.88
CA LEU A 19 -14.39 -22.56 -19.01
C LEU A 19 -13.33 -21.46 -19.19
N ALA A 20 -13.06 -21.06 -20.43
CA ALA A 20 -12.11 -19.98 -20.72
C ALA A 20 -12.58 -18.63 -20.14
N VAL A 21 -13.86 -18.30 -20.27
CA VAL A 21 -14.45 -17.08 -19.67
C VAL A 21 -14.37 -17.14 -18.14
N ALA A 22 -14.75 -18.27 -17.54
CA ALA A 22 -14.68 -18.46 -16.09
C ALA A 22 -13.25 -18.32 -15.56
N ALA A 23 -12.28 -18.95 -16.23
CA ALA A 23 -10.86 -18.84 -15.89
C ALA A 23 -10.38 -17.38 -15.97
N ARG A 24 -10.73 -16.66 -17.04
CA ARG A 24 -10.36 -15.24 -17.21
C ARG A 24 -10.94 -14.36 -16.09
N LEU A 25 -12.19 -14.58 -15.70
CA LEU A 25 -12.83 -13.83 -14.61
C LEU A 25 -12.15 -14.11 -13.27
N LEU A 26 -11.86 -15.36 -12.96
CA LEU A 26 -11.17 -15.75 -11.72
C LEU A 26 -9.75 -15.17 -11.66
N SER A 27 -9.00 -15.23 -12.76
CA SER A 27 -7.65 -14.66 -12.82
C SER A 27 -7.65 -13.14 -12.62
N ARG A 28 -8.60 -12.42 -13.23
CA ARG A 28 -8.75 -10.97 -13.03
C ARG A 28 -9.04 -10.62 -11.57
N ARG A 29 -9.89 -11.40 -10.91
CA ARG A 29 -10.21 -11.21 -9.49
C ARG A 29 -9.00 -11.44 -8.59
N ARG A 30 -8.25 -12.52 -8.86
CA ARG A 30 -7.02 -12.83 -8.12
C ARG A 30 -5.98 -11.73 -8.29
N ALA A 31 -5.83 -11.19 -9.49
CA ALA A 31 -4.93 -10.07 -9.75
C ALA A 31 -5.30 -8.84 -8.92
N LEU A 32 -6.59 -8.46 -8.89
CA LEU A 32 -7.07 -7.34 -8.10
C LEU A 32 -6.83 -7.55 -6.60
N ARG A 33 -7.15 -8.73 -6.08
CA ARG A 33 -6.93 -9.06 -4.67
C ARG A 33 -5.44 -9.11 -4.31
N SER A 34 -4.59 -9.58 -5.22
CA SER A 34 -3.14 -9.61 -5.01
C SER A 34 -2.53 -8.21 -4.96
N ARG A 35 -3.06 -7.27 -5.74
CA ARG A 35 -2.56 -5.90 -5.85
C ARG A 35 -3.01 -5.02 -4.69
N PHE A 36 -4.30 -5.06 -4.37
CA PHE A 36 -4.88 -4.26 -3.27
C PHE A 36 -4.75 -4.93 -1.91
N GLY A 37 -4.53 -6.25 -1.84
CA GLY A 37 -4.35 -6.97 -0.57
C GLY A 37 -5.52 -6.72 0.41
N PRO A 38 -5.26 -6.25 1.64
CA PRO A 38 -6.30 -5.91 2.62
C PRO A 38 -7.33 -4.88 2.13
N GLU A 39 -6.92 -3.95 1.24
CA GLU A 39 -7.82 -2.93 0.68
C GLU A 39 -8.92 -3.55 -0.18
N TYR A 40 -8.66 -4.70 -0.83
CA TYR A 40 -9.71 -5.41 -1.56
C TYR A 40 -10.83 -5.84 -0.62
N ASP A 41 -10.46 -6.48 0.50
CA ASP A 41 -11.43 -7.01 1.46
C ASP A 41 -12.20 -5.85 2.15
N ARG A 42 -11.54 -4.72 2.39
CA ARG A 42 -12.18 -3.50 2.90
C ARG A 42 -13.20 -2.88 1.95
N VAL A 43 -12.82 -2.62 0.69
CA VAL A 43 -13.73 -2.02 -0.29
C VAL A 43 -14.90 -2.97 -0.60
N VAL A 44 -14.70 -4.29 -0.54
CA VAL A 44 -15.79 -5.26 -0.65
C VAL A 44 -16.76 -5.18 0.54
N ALA A 45 -16.28 -4.89 1.74
CA ALA A 45 -17.12 -4.74 2.93
C ALA A 45 -17.90 -3.42 2.94
N GLU A 46 -17.36 -2.35 2.32
CA GLU A 46 -17.98 -1.02 2.27
C GLU A 46 -19.03 -0.88 1.14
N GLN A 47 -19.00 -1.73 0.12
CA GLN A 47 -19.81 -1.60 -1.09
C GLN A 47 -21.00 -2.57 -1.14
N ASP A 48 -22.11 -2.14 -1.75
CA ASP A 48 -23.36 -2.91 -1.87
C ASP A 48 -23.20 -4.28 -2.56
N SER A 49 -22.18 -4.41 -3.40
CA SER A 49 -21.86 -5.68 -4.04
C SER A 49 -20.38 -5.79 -4.36
N ARG A 50 -19.89 -7.03 -4.37
CA ARG A 50 -18.53 -7.36 -4.84
C ARG A 50 -18.24 -6.81 -6.24
N SER A 51 -19.26 -6.77 -7.11
CA SER A 51 -19.10 -6.22 -8.46
C SER A 51 -18.87 -4.72 -8.45
N ALA A 52 -19.49 -3.98 -7.54
CA ALA A 52 -19.30 -2.55 -7.36
C ALA A 52 -17.89 -2.26 -6.80
N ALA A 53 -17.48 -3.01 -5.77
CA ALA A 53 -16.13 -2.93 -5.22
C ALA A 53 -15.04 -3.18 -6.28
N GLU A 54 -15.18 -4.24 -7.09
CA GLU A 54 -14.22 -4.52 -8.16
C GLU A 54 -14.20 -3.44 -9.26
N ARG A 55 -15.32 -2.74 -9.49
CA ARG A 55 -15.36 -1.61 -10.43
C ARG A 55 -14.64 -0.39 -9.87
N GLU A 56 -14.89 -0.06 -8.60
CA GLU A 56 -14.23 1.03 -7.88
C GLU A 56 -12.72 0.84 -7.83
N LEU A 57 -12.25 -0.34 -7.42
CA LEU A 57 -10.82 -0.64 -7.37
C LEU A 57 -10.16 -0.47 -8.74
N ARG A 58 -10.79 -0.96 -9.82
CA ARG A 58 -10.30 -0.74 -11.19
C ARG A 58 -10.32 0.73 -11.60
N ASP A 59 -11.23 1.53 -11.07
CA ASP A 59 -11.25 2.97 -11.31
C ASP A 59 -10.05 3.65 -10.65
N ARG A 60 -9.75 3.28 -9.40
CA ARG A 60 -8.51 3.71 -8.72
C ARG A 60 -7.27 3.32 -9.51
N GLU A 61 -7.22 2.10 -10.05
CA GLU A 61 -6.11 1.68 -10.92
C GLU A 61 -5.97 2.56 -12.16
N ARG A 62 -7.08 2.97 -12.79
CA ARG A 62 -7.07 3.86 -13.97
C ARG A 62 -6.62 5.26 -13.60
N ARG A 63 -7.23 5.86 -12.56
CA ARG A 63 -6.85 7.19 -12.07
C ARG A 63 -5.37 7.25 -11.65
N HIS A 64 -4.88 6.20 -11.01
CA HIS A 64 -3.47 6.07 -10.64
C HIS A 64 -2.56 6.01 -11.88
N ALA A 65 -2.96 5.28 -12.92
CA ALA A 65 -2.17 5.19 -14.16
C ALA A 65 -2.08 6.51 -14.92
N GLU A 66 -2.95 7.47 -14.63
CA GLU A 66 -2.93 8.83 -15.19
C GLU A 66 -2.04 9.79 -14.37
N LEU A 67 -1.58 9.38 -13.18
CA LEU A 67 -0.71 10.20 -12.34
C LEU A 67 0.72 10.26 -12.91
N THR A 68 1.31 11.45 -12.83
CA THR A 68 2.74 11.64 -13.11
C THR A 68 3.52 11.58 -11.80
N LEU A 69 3.85 10.36 -11.38
CA LEU A 69 4.61 10.15 -10.14
C LEU A 69 6.11 10.42 -10.37
N THR A 70 6.70 11.19 -9.46
CA THR A 70 8.11 11.55 -9.52
C THR A 70 8.89 10.78 -8.46
N PRO A 71 9.89 9.96 -8.84
CA PRO A 71 10.77 9.33 -7.86
C PRO A 71 11.48 10.39 -7.02
N LEU A 72 11.48 10.20 -5.69
CA LEU A 72 12.17 11.11 -4.79
C LEU A 72 13.67 11.12 -5.08
N SER A 73 14.22 12.32 -5.22
CA SER A 73 15.66 12.52 -5.32
C SER A 73 16.38 12.02 -4.06
N PRO A 74 17.65 11.59 -4.15
CA PRO A 74 18.42 11.19 -2.97
C PRO A 74 18.49 12.28 -1.89
N GLU A 75 18.56 13.54 -2.31
CA GLU A 75 18.56 14.71 -1.42
C GLU A 75 17.21 14.87 -0.71
N SER A 76 16.10 14.77 -1.45
CA SER A 76 14.75 14.78 -0.87
C SER A 76 14.58 13.67 0.16
N ARG A 77 14.99 12.44 -0.17
CA ARG A 77 14.93 11.30 0.77
C ARG A 77 15.72 11.60 2.05
N ALA A 78 16.96 12.05 1.93
CA ALA A 78 17.79 12.39 3.09
C ALA A 78 17.15 13.49 3.95
N ARG A 79 16.58 14.52 3.31
CA ARG A 79 15.86 15.61 4.00
C ARG A 79 14.64 15.09 4.77
N TYR A 80 13.82 14.24 4.15
CA TYR A 80 12.66 13.65 4.81
C TYR A 80 13.08 12.72 5.96
N SER A 81 14.08 11.86 5.77
CA SER A 81 14.61 11.00 6.83
C SER A 81 15.11 11.81 8.03
N ALA A 82 15.87 12.88 7.80
CA ALA A 82 16.33 13.77 8.86
C ALA A 82 15.17 14.47 9.59
N ALA A 83 14.16 14.96 8.86
CA ALA A 83 12.96 15.55 9.46
C ALA A 83 12.18 14.54 10.32
N TRP A 84 12.13 13.26 9.90
CA TRP A 84 11.50 12.20 10.67
C TRP A 84 12.28 11.86 11.95
N GLU A 85 13.61 11.90 11.91
CA GLU A 85 14.46 11.71 13.10
C GLU A 85 14.29 12.85 14.11
N GLU A 86 14.29 14.10 13.65
CA GLU A 86 14.06 15.28 14.50
C GLU A 86 12.67 15.22 15.17
N LEU A 87 11.65 14.80 14.42
CA LEU A 87 10.30 14.59 14.93
C LEU A 87 10.26 13.58 16.08
N GLN A 88 10.99 12.45 15.97
CA GLN A 88 11.05 11.45 17.04
C GLN A 88 11.72 11.99 18.32
N VAL A 89 12.72 12.85 18.21
CA VAL A 89 13.35 13.49 19.37
C VAL A 89 12.35 14.41 20.08
N ARG A 90 11.61 15.23 19.31
CA ARG A 90 10.60 16.16 19.85
C ARG A 90 9.39 15.45 20.46
N PHE A 91 9.10 14.20 20.08
CA PHE A 91 8.01 13.41 20.66
C PHE A 91 8.08 13.32 22.19
N ILE A 92 9.30 13.24 22.75
CA ILE A 92 9.52 13.10 24.20
C ILE A 92 8.96 14.30 24.95
N ASP A 93 9.18 15.50 24.42
CA ASP A 93 8.80 16.75 25.07
C ASP A 93 7.40 17.22 24.67
N SER A 94 6.94 16.90 23.46
CA SER A 94 5.70 17.43 22.87
C SER A 94 4.99 16.40 21.99
N PRO A 95 4.43 15.32 22.59
CA PRO A 95 3.89 14.19 21.83
C PRO A 95 2.67 14.56 20.98
N GLY A 96 1.80 15.45 21.48
CA GLY A 96 0.58 15.87 20.77
C GLY A 96 0.88 16.68 19.50
N GLU A 97 1.81 17.63 19.59
CA GLU A 97 2.26 18.43 18.43
C GLU A 97 2.97 17.55 17.41
N THR A 98 3.81 16.65 17.89
CA THR A 98 4.60 15.72 17.08
C THR A 98 3.73 14.82 16.19
N VAL A 99 2.55 14.40 16.65
CA VAL A 99 1.60 13.61 15.83
C VAL A 99 1.02 14.44 14.69
N GLY A 100 0.75 15.73 14.92
CA GLY A 100 0.34 16.65 13.84
C GLY A 100 1.45 16.91 12.84
N ASP A 101 2.68 17.07 13.33
CA ASP A 101 3.86 17.22 12.48
C ASP A 101 4.11 15.98 11.62
N ALA A 102 3.79 14.78 12.14
CA ALA A 102 3.94 13.53 11.41
C ALA A 102 2.94 13.42 10.25
N ASP A 103 1.67 13.77 10.49
CA ASP A 103 0.63 13.85 9.46
C ASP A 103 1.03 14.84 8.35
N ALA A 104 1.49 16.04 8.74
CA ALA A 104 1.93 17.06 7.80
C ALA A 104 3.19 16.66 7.02
N LEU A 105 4.12 15.93 7.64
CA LEU A 105 5.33 15.43 6.98
C LEU A 105 5.00 14.35 5.95
N VAL A 106 4.12 13.41 6.29
CA VAL A 106 3.63 12.37 5.37
C VAL A 106 2.86 12.99 4.21
N THR A 107 1.97 13.95 4.47
CA THR A 107 1.20 14.64 3.43
C THR A 107 2.11 15.37 2.43
N ARG A 108 3.14 16.07 2.91
CA ARG A 108 4.14 16.71 2.02
C ARG A 108 4.93 15.71 1.18
N LEU A 109 5.25 14.54 1.76
CA LEU A 109 5.93 13.48 1.04
C LEU A 109 5.07 12.90 -0.09
N ILE A 110 3.79 12.65 0.20
CA ILE A 110 2.77 12.23 -0.78
C ILE A 110 2.70 13.25 -1.92
N GLU A 111 2.59 14.54 -1.59
CA GLU A 111 2.54 15.63 -2.57
C GLU A 111 3.80 15.70 -3.43
N GLU A 112 4.99 15.60 -2.83
CA GLU A 112 6.26 15.68 -3.56
C GLU A 112 6.46 14.51 -4.53
N GLN A 113 5.89 13.34 -4.22
CA GLN A 113 5.87 12.20 -5.14
C GLN A 113 4.87 12.37 -6.29
N GLY A 114 4.05 13.43 -6.29
CA GLY A 114 3.10 13.75 -7.34
C GLY A 114 1.71 13.15 -7.12
N TYR A 115 1.41 12.66 -5.92
CA TYR A 115 0.06 12.22 -5.58
C TYR A 115 -0.83 13.44 -5.28
N PRO A 116 -2.09 13.44 -5.75
CA PRO A 116 -3.05 14.49 -5.40
C PRO A 116 -3.33 14.50 -3.90
N THR A 117 -3.10 15.65 -3.25
CA THR A 117 -3.46 15.90 -1.85
C THR A 117 -4.83 16.56 -1.77
N GLY A 118 -5.86 15.75 -2.07
CA GLY A 118 -7.27 16.10 -1.82
C GLY A 118 -7.64 15.88 -0.36
N ASP A 119 -8.90 15.50 -0.12
CA ASP A 119 -9.29 15.02 1.21
C ASP A 119 -8.60 13.69 1.56
N PHE A 120 -8.66 13.30 2.83
CA PHE A 120 -8.01 12.08 3.31
C PHE A 120 -8.50 10.82 2.57
N SER A 121 -9.77 10.78 2.17
CA SER A 121 -10.35 9.64 1.44
C SER A 121 -9.81 9.54 0.01
N ASP A 122 -9.65 10.68 -0.66
CA ASP A 122 -9.02 10.78 -1.97
C ASP A 122 -7.55 10.34 -1.92
N GLN A 123 -6.80 10.79 -0.92
CA GLN A 123 -5.40 10.38 -0.72
C GLN A 123 -5.30 8.86 -0.53
N ILE A 124 -6.14 8.28 0.32
CA ILE A 124 -6.25 6.83 0.52
C ILE A 124 -6.57 6.11 -0.80
N ALA A 125 -7.50 6.64 -1.60
CA ALA A 125 -7.86 6.04 -2.88
C ALA A 125 -6.68 6.02 -3.85
N HIS A 126 -5.92 7.10 -3.94
CA HIS A 126 -4.73 7.18 -4.78
C HIS A 126 -3.61 6.25 -4.31
N LEU A 127 -3.31 6.24 -3.00
CA LEU A 127 -2.26 5.41 -2.43
C LEU A 127 -2.59 3.91 -2.44
N SER A 128 -3.87 3.53 -2.50
CA SER A 128 -4.30 2.12 -2.40
C SER A 128 -3.79 1.20 -3.52
N VAL A 129 -3.22 1.76 -4.59
CA VAL A 129 -2.69 1.00 -5.71
C VAL A 129 -1.27 0.49 -5.45
N GLU A 130 -0.38 1.33 -4.92
CA GLU A 130 1.03 0.98 -4.66
C GLU A 130 1.32 0.75 -3.16
N HIS A 131 0.61 1.44 -2.28
CA HIS A 131 0.87 1.48 -0.84
C HIS A 131 -0.23 0.79 -0.01
N ALA A 132 -0.97 -0.14 -0.63
CA ALA A 132 -2.15 -0.78 -0.03
C ALA A 132 -1.89 -1.41 1.35
N ARG A 133 -0.67 -1.92 1.58
CA ARG A 133 -0.29 -2.63 2.81
C ARG A 133 -0.13 -1.72 4.01
N THR A 134 0.09 -0.42 3.81
CA THR A 134 0.33 0.55 4.87
C THR A 134 -0.91 1.40 5.17
N LEU A 135 -1.96 1.33 4.34
CA LEU A 135 -3.15 2.16 4.49
C LEU A 135 -3.98 1.90 5.75
N THR A 136 -3.93 0.69 6.32
CA THR A 136 -4.55 0.47 7.64
C THR A 136 -3.86 1.33 8.69
N ASN A 137 -2.52 1.29 8.74
CA ASN A 137 -1.75 2.13 9.65
C ASN A 137 -2.03 3.62 9.40
N TYR A 138 -2.04 4.05 8.14
CA TYR A 138 -2.29 5.46 7.85
C TYR A 138 -3.66 5.96 8.34
N ARG A 139 -4.72 5.13 8.19
CA ARG A 139 -6.04 5.43 8.76
C ARG A 139 -6.02 5.46 10.29
N ASP A 140 -5.43 4.47 10.93
CA ASP A 140 -5.35 4.41 12.39
C ASP A 140 -4.59 5.63 12.95
N ALA A 141 -3.50 6.04 12.29
CA ALA A 141 -2.72 7.22 12.64
C ALA A 141 -3.54 8.52 12.49
N HIS A 142 -4.25 8.66 11.38
CA HIS A 142 -5.08 9.84 11.10
C HIS A 142 -6.26 9.95 12.07
N ASP A 143 -6.92 8.83 12.40
CA ASP A 143 -7.98 8.81 13.41
C ASP A 143 -7.46 9.22 14.80
N ILE A 144 -6.25 8.80 15.18
CA ILE A 144 -5.60 9.26 16.42
C ILE A 144 -5.25 10.76 16.33
N HIS A 145 -4.73 11.23 15.19
CA HIS A 145 -4.43 12.65 14.97
C HIS A 145 -5.68 13.53 15.14
N LEU A 146 -6.82 13.12 14.56
CA LEU A 146 -8.09 13.83 14.70
C LEU A 146 -8.56 13.88 16.16
N ARG A 147 -8.50 12.76 16.89
CA ARG A 147 -8.83 12.73 18.33
C ARG A 147 -7.86 13.56 19.18
N ASN A 148 -6.57 13.55 18.84
CA ASN A 148 -5.56 14.37 19.49
C ASN A 148 -5.85 15.87 19.32
N SER A 149 -6.32 16.30 18.14
CA SER A 149 -6.73 17.69 17.91
C SER A 149 -7.88 18.15 18.82
N GLN A 150 -8.65 17.20 19.36
CA GLN A 150 -9.76 17.43 20.30
C GLN A 150 -9.32 17.22 21.77
N GLY A 151 -8.06 16.86 22.03
CA GLY A 151 -7.55 16.56 23.37
C GLY A 151 -7.98 15.20 23.93
N GLU A 152 -8.45 14.29 23.07
CA GLU A 152 -9.06 13.01 23.47
C GLU A 152 -8.11 11.81 23.36
N ALA A 153 -6.90 12.01 22.84
CA ALA A 153 -5.92 10.94 22.66
C ALA A 153 -4.98 10.81 23.87
N SER A 154 -4.76 9.58 24.33
CA SER A 154 -3.77 9.25 25.36
C SER A 154 -2.34 9.26 24.79
N THR A 155 -1.33 9.47 25.63
CA THR A 155 0.08 9.47 25.21
C THR A 155 0.51 8.15 24.54
N GLU A 156 -0.05 7.02 24.96
CA GLU A 156 0.21 5.72 24.31
C GLU A 156 -0.39 5.66 22.91
N GLU A 157 -1.61 6.19 22.70
CA GLU A 157 -2.18 6.32 21.35
C GLU A 157 -1.33 7.24 20.48
N LEU A 158 -0.84 8.36 21.01
CA LEU A 158 0.07 9.24 20.28
C LEU A 158 1.35 8.51 19.83
N ARG A 159 1.90 7.65 20.71
CA ARG A 159 3.05 6.82 20.37
C ARG A 159 2.73 5.84 19.24
N GLN A 160 1.55 5.23 19.27
CA GLN A 160 1.10 4.34 18.19
C GLN A 160 0.89 5.09 16.88
N ALA A 161 0.33 6.29 16.90
CA ALA A 161 0.14 7.12 15.70
C ALA A 161 1.47 7.38 14.98
N VAL A 162 2.54 7.73 15.71
CA VAL A 162 3.87 7.93 15.12
C VAL A 162 4.40 6.64 14.48
N VAL A 163 4.20 5.49 15.12
CA VAL A 163 4.58 4.17 14.54
C VAL A 163 3.81 3.89 13.27
N HIS A 164 2.50 4.16 13.28
CA HIS A 164 1.63 3.94 12.14
C HIS A 164 1.96 4.87 10.96
N TYR A 165 2.23 6.16 11.21
CA TYR A 165 2.74 7.07 10.18
C TYR A 165 4.10 6.62 9.65
N ARG A 166 5.01 6.13 10.51
CA ARG A 166 6.32 5.62 10.07
C ARG A 166 6.19 4.48 9.06
N ALA A 167 5.20 3.62 9.22
CA ALA A 167 4.98 2.50 8.30
C ALA A 167 4.72 2.98 6.87
N LEU A 168 3.82 3.96 6.69
CA LEU A 168 3.57 4.57 5.38
C LEU A 168 4.77 5.40 4.91
N PHE A 169 5.38 6.19 5.81
CA PHE A 169 6.53 7.03 5.49
C PHE A 169 7.73 6.22 4.95
N ALA A 170 8.03 5.06 5.56
CA ALA A 170 9.07 4.15 5.08
C ALA A 170 8.77 3.66 3.66
N ASP A 171 7.54 3.20 3.44
CA ASP A 171 7.06 2.69 2.15
C ASP A 171 7.17 3.75 1.04
N LEU A 172 6.80 5.00 1.34
CA LEU A 172 6.92 6.15 0.43
C LEU A 172 8.37 6.50 0.10
N LEU A 173 9.30 6.35 1.05
CA LEU A 173 10.74 6.50 0.80
C LEU A 173 11.35 5.34 -0.01
N GLY A 174 10.58 4.28 -0.25
CA GLY A 174 11.05 3.03 -0.85
C GLY A 174 11.88 2.18 0.10
N GLU A 175 11.75 2.41 1.41
CA GLU A 175 12.28 1.55 2.46
C GLU A 175 11.27 0.41 2.70
N GLU A 176 11.73 -0.84 2.81
CA GLU A 176 10.84 -1.93 3.25
C GLU A 176 10.22 -1.55 4.61
N PRO A 177 8.87 -1.58 4.78
CA PRO A 177 8.18 -1.06 5.97
C PRO A 177 8.53 -1.74 7.30
N THR A 178 9.43 -2.72 7.29
CA THR A 178 10.05 -3.33 8.46
C THR A 178 11.41 -3.85 8.04
N GLY A 179 12.46 -3.51 8.80
CA GLY A 179 13.83 -3.93 8.54
C GLY A 179 13.96 -5.44 8.28
N ARG A 180 14.05 -5.80 7.01
CA ARG A 180 14.85 -6.94 6.57
C ARG A 180 15.98 -6.38 5.73
N HIS A 181 17.01 -5.91 6.42
CA HIS A 181 18.35 -6.14 5.92
C HIS A 181 18.46 -7.65 5.72
N THR A 182 18.18 -8.12 4.51
CA THR A 182 18.75 -9.39 4.07
C THR A 182 20.25 -9.19 4.25
N PRO A 183 20.92 -9.93 5.14
CA PRO A 183 22.37 -9.83 5.20
C PRO A 183 22.81 -10.23 3.81
N GLU A 184 23.37 -9.27 3.08
CA GLU A 184 24.23 -9.55 1.94
C GLU A 184 25.08 -10.75 2.36
N GLN A 185 24.90 -11.85 1.64
CA GLN A 185 25.67 -13.05 1.83
C GLN A 185 27.12 -12.62 1.73
N ARG A 186 27.76 -12.45 2.89
CA ARG A 186 29.20 -12.26 2.99
C ARG A 186 29.78 -13.54 2.42
N HIS A 187 30.14 -13.47 1.15
CA HIS A 187 30.89 -14.46 0.42
C HIS A 187 32.09 -14.79 1.30
N ARG A 188 32.01 -15.93 1.96
CA ARG A 188 33.05 -16.46 2.84
C ARG A 188 34.09 -17.02 1.88
N PRO A 189 35.29 -16.43 1.73
CA PRO A 189 36.33 -17.11 0.99
C PRO A 189 36.66 -18.39 1.76
N ASP A 190 36.58 -19.53 1.06
CA ASP A 190 37.02 -20.81 1.58
C ASP A 190 38.49 -20.67 2.01
N HIS A 191 38.71 -20.78 3.31
CA HIS A 191 40.03 -21.08 3.84
C HIS A 191 40.28 -22.56 3.57
N ASP A 192 40.85 -22.87 2.40
CA ASP A 192 41.44 -24.18 2.18
C ASP A 192 42.79 -24.22 2.93
N ALA A 193 42.69 -24.68 4.17
CA ALA A 193 43.83 -25.04 4.99
C ALA A 193 44.42 -26.35 4.46
N THR A 194 45.26 -26.27 3.42
CA THR A 194 46.21 -27.35 3.16
C THR A 194 47.35 -27.22 4.15
N SER A 195 47.27 -27.99 5.24
CA SER A 195 48.37 -28.15 6.17
C SER A 195 48.53 -29.62 6.54
N ARG A 196 49.64 -30.18 6.04
CA ARG A 196 50.37 -31.40 6.45
C ARG A 196 49.80 -32.76 6.09
#